data_AF-A0A7Y4H930-F1
#
_entry.id   AF-A0A7Y4H930-F1
#
_cell.length_a   1.000
_cell.length_b   1.000
_cell.length_c   1.000
_cell.angle_alpha   90.00
_cell.angle_beta   90.00
_cell.angle_gamma   90.00
#
_symmetry.space_group_name_H-M   'P 1'
#
loop_
_entity.id
_entity.type
_entity.pdbx_description
1 polymer ?
#
loop_
_entity_poly.entity_id
_entity_poly.type
_entity_poly.pdbx_seq_one_letter_code
_entity_poly.pdbx_strand_id
1 'polypeptide(L)'
;MTETITSTETSRNNLLMIAAGGIVTGILTPLSPLLIDRIAGPGDQFRVALVAVPFAMLVFVLVRRFGRNPWWAALVAALVTMAAFVCAVDAAVLVEGNTGDAPRVMRYLLAGLTGGLVGTALMALGTALLPAGPRQAAAWWPMLITGALAGTLLALDDAIGLDKFSLLYPVWQAAVAVRLTMILRSRSP
;
A
#
# COMPACT_ATOMS: atom_id res chain seq x y z
N MET A 1 2.99 -26.30 -26.98
CA MET A 1 1.94 -25.26 -27.04
C MET A 1 1.00 -25.32 -25.84
N THR A 2 0.56 -26.51 -25.40
CA THR A 2 -0.36 -26.70 -24.26
C THR A 2 0.20 -26.23 -22.91
N GLU A 3 1.50 -26.43 -22.63
CA GLU A 3 2.16 -25.97 -21.39
C GLU A 3 2.29 -24.45 -21.30
N THR A 4 2.46 -23.77 -22.44
CA THR A 4 2.63 -22.31 -22.49
C THR A 4 1.32 -21.58 -22.22
N ILE A 5 0.19 -22.18 -22.62
CA ILE A 5 -1.16 -21.64 -22.36
C ILE A 5 -1.52 -21.83 -20.88
N THR A 6 -1.27 -23.01 -20.32
CA THR A 6 -1.56 -23.31 -18.90
C THR A 6 -0.69 -22.51 -17.92
N SER A 7 0.58 -22.25 -18.25
CA SER A 7 1.45 -21.40 -17.41
C SER A 7 1.00 -19.93 -17.40
N THR A 8 0.56 -19.41 -18.55
CA THR A 8 0.04 -18.06 -18.70
C THR A 8 -1.28 -17.89 -17.93
N GLU A 9 -2.17 -18.88 -18.01
CA GLU A 9 -3.45 -18.88 -17.27
C GLU A 9 -3.24 -18.93 -15.76
N THR A 10 -2.31 -19.76 -15.28
CA THR A 10 -1.98 -19.87 -13.84
C THR A 10 -1.38 -18.57 -13.31
N SER A 11 -0.47 -17.94 -14.07
CA SER A 11 0.12 -16.65 -13.70
C SER A 11 -0.93 -15.53 -13.63
N ARG A 12 -1.84 -15.47 -14.61
CA ARG A 12 -2.96 -14.53 -14.66
C ARG A 12 -3.92 -14.74 -13.49
N ASN A 13 -4.31 -15.98 -13.22
CA ASN A 13 -5.22 -16.31 -12.12
C ASN A 13 -4.62 -15.91 -10.76
N ASN A 14 -3.32 -16.14 -10.56
CA ASN A 14 -2.63 -15.71 -9.34
C ASN A 14 -2.61 -14.18 -9.19
N LEU A 15 -2.39 -13.42 -10.27
CA LEU A 15 -2.42 -11.94 -10.21
C LEU A 15 -3.84 -11.42 -9.92
N LEU A 16 -4.87 -12.06 -10.46
CA LEU A 16 -6.27 -11.74 -10.14
C LEU A 16 -6.59 -12.00 -8.66
N MET A 17 -6.14 -13.12 -8.08
CA MET A 17 -6.29 -13.38 -6.66
C MET A 17 -5.58 -12.34 -5.78
N ILE A 18 -4.40 -11.86 -6.21
CA ILE A 18 -3.67 -10.81 -5.49
C ILE A 18 -4.41 -9.48 -5.56
N ALA A 19 -4.93 -9.13 -6.75
CA ALA A 19 -5.76 -7.95 -6.92
C ALA A 19 -7.02 -8.03 -6.04
N ALA A 20 -7.69 -9.18 -6.01
CA ALA A 20 -8.83 -9.42 -5.12
C ALA A 20 -8.44 -9.27 -3.63
N GLY A 21 -7.29 -9.80 -3.24
CA GLY A 21 -6.74 -9.62 -1.88
C GLY A 21 -6.55 -8.14 -1.54
N GLY A 22 -5.96 -7.35 -2.44
CA GLY A 22 -5.81 -5.91 -2.25
C GLY A 22 -7.12 -5.14 -2.24
N ILE A 23 -8.12 -5.55 -3.04
CA ILE A 23 -9.48 -4.99 -2.98
C ILE A 23 -10.07 -5.23 -1.58
N VAL A 24 -10.01 -6.47 -1.10
CA VAL A 24 -10.56 -6.84 0.22
C VAL A 24 -9.88 -6.03 1.32
N THR A 25 -8.54 -5.94 1.32
CA THR A 25 -7.84 -5.15 2.35
C THR A 25 -8.12 -3.66 2.23
N GLY A 26 -8.28 -3.14 1.02
CA GLY A 26 -8.64 -1.74 0.80
C GLY A 26 -10.10 -1.42 1.16
N ILE A 27 -11.00 -2.40 1.20
CA ILE A 27 -12.34 -2.22 1.81
C ILE A 27 -12.22 -2.24 3.34
N LEU A 28 -11.42 -3.16 3.89
CA LEU A 28 -11.25 -3.31 5.34
C LEU A 28 -10.54 -2.11 5.98
N THR A 29 -9.60 -1.47 5.28
CA THR A 29 -8.79 -0.35 5.79
C THR A 29 -9.67 0.83 6.26
N PRO A 30 -10.54 1.45 5.44
CA PRO A 30 -11.41 2.55 5.88
C PRO A 30 -12.51 2.12 6.87
N LEU A 31 -12.83 0.83 6.95
CA LEU A 31 -13.78 0.30 7.94
C LEU A 31 -13.11 -0.02 9.28
N SER A 32 -11.79 -0.10 9.32
CA SER A 32 -11.03 -0.44 10.53
C SER A 32 -11.22 0.57 11.67
N PRO A 33 -11.26 1.90 11.44
CA PRO A 33 -11.57 2.87 12.48
C PRO A 33 -12.87 2.58 13.23
N LEU A 34 -13.94 2.16 12.54
CA LEU A 34 -15.24 1.83 13.16
C LEU A 34 -15.14 0.69 14.19
N LEU A 35 -14.18 -0.21 14.01
CA LEU A 35 -13.89 -1.31 14.93
C LEU A 35 -12.89 -0.88 16.00
N ILE A 36 -11.86 -0.13 15.62
CA ILE A 36 -10.77 0.32 16.51
C ILE A 36 -11.29 1.32 17.54
N ASP A 37 -12.24 2.19 17.18
CA ASP A 37 -12.83 3.17 18.10
C ASP A 37 -13.62 2.53 19.25
N ARG A 38 -13.98 1.25 19.12
CA ARG A 38 -14.61 0.46 20.19
C ARG A 38 -13.61 -0.14 21.17
N ILE A 39 -12.31 -0.10 20.84
CA ILE A 39 -11.24 -0.65 21.67
C ILE A 39 -10.72 0.47 22.57
N ALA A 40 -10.85 0.30 23.88
CA ALA A 40 -10.14 1.13 24.84
C ALA A 40 -8.63 0.80 24.73
N GLY A 41 -7.84 1.71 24.15
CA GLY A 41 -6.43 1.49 23.85
C GLY A 41 -5.64 2.80 23.79
N PRO A 42 -4.31 2.72 23.91
CA PRO A 42 -3.43 3.90 24.03
C PRO A 42 -3.33 4.65 22.69
N GLY A 43 -3.04 5.97 22.76
CA GLY A 43 -2.47 6.85 21.73
C GLY A 43 -3.10 6.90 20.32
N ASP A 44 -3.30 8.10 19.79
CA ASP A 44 -3.84 8.33 18.43
C ASP A 44 -3.03 7.61 17.32
N GLN A 45 -1.69 7.64 17.41
CA GLN A 45 -0.80 6.97 16.44
C GLN A 45 -0.90 5.44 16.46
N PHE A 46 -1.19 4.83 17.61
CA PHE A 46 -1.38 3.38 17.69
C PHE A 46 -2.66 2.96 16.97
N ARG A 47 -3.71 3.78 17.05
CA ARG A 47 -4.95 3.55 16.28
C ARG A 47 -4.71 3.65 14.78
N VAL A 48 -3.95 4.66 14.33
CA VAL A 48 -3.56 4.80 12.92
C VAL A 48 -2.75 3.59 12.44
N ALA A 49 -1.84 3.05 13.25
CA ALA A 49 -1.10 1.85 12.91
C ALA A 49 -2.01 0.62 12.76
N LEU A 50 -3.02 0.48 13.63
CA LEU A 50 -4.00 -0.62 13.55
C LEU A 50 -4.82 -0.59 12.26
N VAL A 51 -5.08 0.59 11.69
CA VAL A 51 -5.75 0.73 10.38
C VAL A 51 -4.96 0.05 9.25
N ALA A 52 -3.62 0.01 9.36
CA ALA A 52 -2.76 -0.59 8.35
C ALA A 52 -2.72 -2.13 8.39
N VAL A 53 -3.26 -2.76 9.45
CA VAL A 53 -3.14 -4.22 9.70
C VAL A 53 -3.66 -5.08 8.54
N PRO A 54 -4.85 -4.82 7.95
CA PRO A 54 -5.34 -5.64 6.84
C PRO A 54 -4.34 -5.70 5.68
N PHE A 55 -3.76 -4.54 5.32
CA PHE A 55 -2.80 -4.45 4.23
C PHE A 55 -1.44 -5.06 4.60
N ALA A 56 -0.97 -4.86 5.83
CA ALA A 56 0.25 -5.47 6.33
C ALA A 56 0.18 -7.00 6.31
N MET A 57 -0.99 -7.58 6.62
CA MET A 57 -1.24 -9.01 6.50
C MET A 57 -1.18 -9.51 5.05
N LEU A 58 -1.71 -8.74 4.10
CA LEU A 58 -1.56 -9.07 2.68
C LEU A 58 -0.08 -9.04 2.27
N VAL A 59 0.65 -7.99 2.62
CA VAL A 59 2.10 -7.87 2.31
C VAL A 59 2.88 -9.04 2.93
N PHE A 60 2.59 -9.42 4.18
CA PHE A 60 3.17 -10.59 4.82
C PHE A 60 2.99 -11.85 3.95
N VAL A 61 1.75 -12.13 3.53
CA VAL A 61 1.43 -13.30 2.70
C VAL A 61 2.13 -13.23 1.35
N LEU A 62 2.19 -12.07 0.70
CA LEU A 62 2.84 -11.89 -0.60
C LEU A 62 4.35 -12.13 -0.50
N VAL A 63 5.02 -11.53 0.49
CA VAL A 63 6.46 -11.72 0.71
C VAL A 63 6.77 -13.17 1.09
N ARG A 64 5.90 -13.80 1.89
CA ARG A 64 6.06 -15.19 2.32
C ARG A 64 5.87 -16.21 1.19
N ARG A 65 4.95 -15.94 0.24
CA ARG A 65 4.62 -16.85 -0.87
C ARG A 65 5.46 -16.61 -2.13
N PHE A 66 5.74 -15.36 -2.47
CA PHE A 66 6.39 -15.01 -3.74
C PHE A 66 7.85 -14.57 -3.58
N GLY A 67 8.29 -14.24 -2.35
CA GLY A 67 9.69 -13.96 -2.08
C GLY A 67 10.47 -15.23 -1.75
N ARG A 68 11.71 -15.36 -2.27
CA ARG A 68 12.72 -16.34 -1.80
C ARG A 68 13.36 -15.91 -0.47
N ASN A 69 12.57 -15.28 0.38
CA ASN A 69 13.04 -14.68 1.62
C ASN A 69 12.89 -15.67 2.79
N PRO A 70 13.74 -15.57 3.84
CA PRO A 70 13.52 -16.28 5.09
C PRO A 70 12.21 -15.82 5.74
N TRP A 71 11.60 -16.68 6.57
CA TRP A 71 10.26 -16.44 7.13
C TRP A 71 10.14 -15.12 7.90
N TRP A 72 11.20 -14.70 8.59
CA TRP A 72 11.22 -13.45 9.36
C TRP A 72 11.14 -12.20 8.48
N ALA A 73 11.58 -12.28 7.22
CA ALA A 73 11.53 -11.14 6.29
C ALA A 73 10.09 -10.75 5.95
N ALA A 74 9.16 -11.70 5.95
CA ALA A 74 7.74 -11.40 5.79
C ALA A 74 7.19 -10.61 6.98
N LEU A 75 7.62 -10.94 8.20
CA LEU A 75 7.27 -10.18 9.42
C LEU A 75 7.83 -8.76 9.33
N VAL A 76 9.11 -8.61 8.97
CA VAL A 76 9.74 -7.30 8.80
C VAL A 76 9.01 -6.48 7.73
N ALA A 77 8.64 -7.08 6.59
CA ALA A 77 7.89 -6.38 5.54
C ALA A 77 6.52 -5.88 6.04
N ALA A 78 5.82 -6.68 6.85
CA ALA A 78 4.55 -6.29 7.44
C ALA A 78 4.71 -5.11 8.41
N LEU A 79 5.72 -5.16 9.30
CA LEU A 79 6.02 -4.07 10.23
C LEU A 79 6.42 -2.78 9.51
N VAL A 80 7.27 -2.89 8.47
CA VAL A 80 7.61 -1.77 7.59
C VAL A 80 6.37 -1.19 6.94
N THR A 81 5.42 -2.03 6.50
CA THR A 81 4.17 -1.56 5.88
C THR A 81 3.32 -0.75 6.87
N MET A 82 3.22 -1.20 8.11
CA MET A 82 2.52 -0.45 9.17
C MET A 82 3.21 0.89 9.45
N ALA A 83 4.54 0.91 9.59
CA ALA A 83 5.30 2.14 9.79
C ALA A 83 5.15 3.10 8.61
N ALA A 84 5.25 2.58 7.38
CA ALA A 84 5.08 3.36 6.15
C ALA A 84 3.69 3.99 6.05
N PHE A 85 2.64 3.29 6.50
CA PHE A 85 1.29 3.83 6.54
C PHE A 85 1.18 5.01 7.53
N VAL A 86 1.71 4.86 8.74
CA VAL A 86 1.72 5.95 9.74
C VAL A 86 2.47 7.17 9.20
N CYS A 87 3.66 6.98 8.63
CA CYS A 87 4.43 8.06 8.04
C CYS A 87 3.73 8.70 6.83
N ALA A 88 2.99 7.93 6.03
CA ALA A 88 2.23 8.45 4.91
C ALA A 88 1.10 9.39 5.38
N VAL A 89 0.36 8.98 6.42
CA VAL A 89 -0.72 9.79 7.00
C VAL A 89 -0.14 11.06 7.65
N ASP A 90 0.91 10.93 8.45
CA ASP A 90 1.55 12.06 9.13
C ASP A 90 2.12 13.09 8.13
N ALA A 91 2.77 12.61 7.06
CA ALA A 91 3.29 13.48 6.01
C ALA A 91 2.17 14.20 5.24
N ALA A 92 1.04 13.53 4.98
CA ALA A 92 -0.11 14.15 4.35
C ALA A 92 -0.71 15.25 5.23
N VAL A 93 -0.91 14.98 6.53
CA VAL A 93 -1.41 15.95 7.52
C VAL A 93 -0.47 17.16 7.65
N LEU A 94 0.84 16.92 7.70
CA LEU A 94 1.85 17.98 7.77
C LEU A 94 1.78 18.91 6.54
N VAL A 95 1.67 18.35 5.34
CA VAL A 95 1.59 19.15 4.11
C VAL A 95 0.25 19.88 4.01
N GLU A 96 -0.85 19.24 4.39
CA GLU A 96 -2.16 19.90 4.42
C GLU A 96 -2.17 21.10 5.39
N GLY A 97 -1.56 20.95 6.57
CA GLY A 97 -1.43 22.00 7.57
C GLY A 97 -0.55 23.17 7.11
N ASN A 98 0.57 22.87 6.45
CA ASN A 98 1.49 23.90 5.91
C ASN A 98 0.97 24.60 4.66
N THR A 99 -0.08 24.08 4.02
CA THR A 99 -0.68 24.66 2.81
C THR A 99 -2.01 25.36 3.09
N GLY A 100 -2.29 25.73 4.35
CA GLY A 100 -3.58 26.28 4.81
C GLY A 100 -4.19 27.40 3.95
N ASP A 101 -3.35 28.28 3.42
CA ASP A 101 -3.77 29.44 2.59
C ASP A 101 -4.08 29.08 1.12
N ALA A 102 -3.72 27.87 0.67
CA ALA A 102 -3.98 27.43 -0.69
C ALA A 102 -5.46 26.99 -0.88
N PRO A 103 -5.98 27.03 -2.12
CA PRO A 103 -7.30 26.49 -2.41
C PRO A 103 -7.45 25.04 -1.95
N ARG A 104 -8.61 24.67 -1.39
CA ARG A 104 -8.88 23.33 -0.82
C ARG A 104 -8.36 22.20 -1.71
N VAL A 105 -8.75 22.18 -2.99
CA VAL A 105 -8.33 21.14 -3.93
C VAL A 105 -6.80 21.03 -4.01
N MET A 106 -6.07 22.15 -4.07
CA MET A 106 -4.60 22.15 -4.11
C MET A 106 -4.00 21.54 -2.84
N ARG A 107 -4.54 21.88 -1.66
CA ARG A 107 -4.09 21.33 -0.37
C ARG A 107 -4.20 19.82 -0.33
N TYR A 108 -5.37 19.29 -0.72
CA TYR A 108 -5.62 17.85 -0.76
C TYR A 108 -4.76 17.15 -1.81
N LEU A 109 -4.59 17.72 -3.01
CA LEU A 109 -3.70 17.15 -4.03
C LEU A 109 -2.26 17.01 -3.52
N LEU A 110 -1.73 18.05 -2.87
CA LEU A 110 -0.36 18.05 -2.32
C LEU A 110 -0.22 17.09 -1.13
N ALA A 111 -1.20 17.05 -0.24
CA ALA A 111 -1.25 16.13 0.88
C ALA A 111 -1.27 14.66 0.39
N GLY A 112 -2.16 14.35 -0.54
CA GLY A 112 -2.30 13.02 -1.14
C GLY A 112 -1.05 12.57 -1.90
N LEU A 113 -0.47 13.46 -2.70
CA LEU A 113 0.78 13.20 -3.41
C LEU A 113 1.91 12.86 -2.42
N THR A 114 2.02 13.64 -1.36
CA THR A 114 3.06 13.48 -0.35
C THR A 114 2.89 12.18 0.42
N GLY A 115 1.69 11.91 0.95
CA GLY A 115 1.41 10.66 1.66
C GLY A 115 1.64 9.44 0.77
N GLY A 116 1.17 9.48 -0.48
CA GLY A 116 1.35 8.41 -1.45
C GLY A 116 2.82 8.13 -1.78
N LEU A 117 3.63 9.18 -1.97
CA LEU A 117 5.07 9.07 -2.20
C LEU A 117 5.80 8.54 -0.96
N VAL A 118 5.56 9.12 0.22
CA VAL A 118 6.22 8.72 1.48
C VAL A 118 5.92 7.25 1.79
N GLY A 119 4.65 6.85 1.73
CA GLY A 119 4.24 5.47 2.01
C GLY A 119 4.91 4.47 1.07
N THR A 120 4.85 4.71 -0.24
CA THR A 120 5.45 3.78 -1.22
C THR A 120 6.98 3.80 -1.21
N ALA A 121 7.61 4.94 -0.92
CA ALA A 121 9.07 5.02 -0.75
C ALA A 121 9.56 4.23 0.46
N LEU A 122 8.89 4.36 1.61
CA LEU A 122 9.24 3.59 2.81
C LEU A 122 9.04 2.10 2.62
N MET A 123 7.94 1.70 1.97
CA MET A 123 7.73 0.30 1.59
C MET A 123 8.81 -0.21 0.64
N ALA A 124 9.15 0.55 -0.41
CA ALA A 124 10.18 0.19 -1.37
C ALA A 124 11.56 0.05 -0.70
N LEU A 125 11.94 1.02 0.15
CA LEU A 125 13.20 0.98 0.90
C LEU A 125 13.24 -0.23 1.84
N GLY A 126 12.22 -0.42 2.68
CA GLY A 126 12.22 -1.52 3.64
C GLY A 126 12.17 -2.90 2.97
N THR A 127 11.49 -3.03 1.83
CA THR A 127 11.47 -4.29 1.07
C THR A 127 12.75 -4.51 0.24
N ALA A 128 13.39 -3.46 -0.27
CA ALA A 128 14.69 -3.55 -0.95
C ALA A 128 15.83 -4.00 -0.02
N LEU A 129 15.73 -3.67 1.28
CA LEU A 129 16.68 -4.08 2.31
C LEU A 129 16.50 -5.54 2.77
N LEU A 130 15.40 -6.21 2.39
CA LEU A 130 15.22 -7.62 2.68
C LEU A 130 16.23 -8.48 1.91
N PRO A 131 16.57 -9.69 2.41
CA PRO A 131 17.59 -10.55 1.79
C PRO A 131 17.42 -10.79 0.28
N ALA A 132 16.18 -11.00 -0.17
CA ALA A 132 15.83 -11.18 -1.58
C ALA A 132 15.26 -9.91 -2.25
N GLY A 133 15.29 -8.77 -1.57
CA GLY A 133 14.80 -7.48 -2.05
C GLY A 133 15.50 -7.01 -3.34
N PRO A 134 14.77 -6.45 -4.32
CA PRO A 134 15.38 -5.83 -5.49
C PRO A 134 16.18 -4.59 -5.07
N ARG A 135 17.50 -4.64 -5.31
CA ARG A 135 18.40 -3.51 -5.01
C ARG A 135 18.47 -2.45 -6.11
N GLN A 136 17.94 -2.76 -7.29
CA GLN A 136 17.92 -1.81 -8.40
C GLN A 136 16.79 -0.80 -8.18
N ALA A 137 17.15 0.48 -8.05
CA ALA A 137 16.19 1.57 -7.84
C ALA A 137 15.11 1.61 -8.94
N ALA A 138 15.48 1.32 -10.20
CA ALA A 138 14.57 1.35 -11.33
C ALA A 138 13.38 0.37 -11.21
N ALA A 139 13.53 -0.74 -10.48
CA ALA A 139 12.45 -1.70 -10.29
C ALA A 139 11.30 -1.13 -9.43
N TRP A 140 11.56 -0.09 -8.64
CA TRP A 140 10.59 0.52 -7.72
C TRP A 140 9.83 1.70 -8.33
N TRP A 141 10.30 2.23 -9.47
CA TRP A 141 9.65 3.38 -10.12
C TRP A 141 8.15 3.22 -10.36
N PRO A 142 7.67 2.08 -10.91
CA PRO A 142 6.25 1.87 -11.10
C PRO A 142 5.44 1.91 -9.79
N MET A 143 6.03 1.44 -8.68
CA MET A 143 5.39 1.44 -7.36
C MET A 143 5.30 2.87 -6.80
N LEU A 144 6.36 3.66 -6.91
CA LEU A 144 6.38 5.07 -6.49
C LEU A 144 5.37 5.91 -7.28
N ILE A 145 5.34 5.76 -8.60
CA ILE A 145 4.39 6.47 -9.47
C ILE A 145 2.96 6.08 -9.12
N THR A 146 2.69 4.79 -8.93
CA THR A 146 1.35 4.30 -8.53
C THR A 146 0.95 4.87 -7.17
N GLY A 147 1.88 4.88 -6.20
CA GLY A 147 1.66 5.45 -4.87
C GLY A 147 1.32 6.94 -4.91
N ALA A 148 2.15 7.71 -5.61
CA ALA A 148 1.97 9.15 -5.81
C ALA A 148 0.59 9.46 -6.42
N LEU A 149 0.28 8.86 -7.56
CA LEU A 149 -0.98 9.12 -8.28
C LEU A 149 -2.21 8.68 -7.49
N ALA A 150 -2.15 7.50 -6.88
CA ALA A 150 -3.27 6.99 -6.10
C ALA A 150 -3.48 7.79 -4.80
N GLY A 151 -2.40 8.22 -4.14
CA GLY A 151 -2.49 9.10 -2.97
C GLY A 151 -3.15 10.43 -3.31
N THR A 152 -2.76 11.05 -4.43
CA THR A 152 -3.39 12.28 -4.94
C THR A 152 -4.87 12.09 -5.25
N LEU A 153 -5.24 10.97 -5.88
CA LEU A 153 -6.63 10.67 -6.21
C LEU A 153 -7.48 10.41 -4.95
N LEU A 154 -6.93 9.70 -3.95
CA LEU A 154 -7.58 9.47 -2.66
C LEU A 154 -7.89 10.78 -1.94
N ALA A 155 -6.92 11.69 -1.87
CA ALA A 155 -7.13 12.97 -1.22
C ALA A 155 -8.10 13.88 -1.99
N LEU A 156 -8.13 13.77 -3.33
CA LEU A 156 -9.12 14.46 -4.14
C LEU A 156 -10.54 13.95 -3.90
N ASP A 157 -10.71 12.63 -3.73
CA ASP A 157 -12.00 11.99 -3.42
C ASP A 157 -12.56 12.49 -2.08
N ASP A 158 -11.69 12.61 -1.07
CA ASP A 158 -12.02 13.18 0.24
C ASP A 158 -12.37 14.69 0.13
N ALA A 159 -11.63 15.44 -0.69
CA ALA A 159 -11.91 16.86 -0.93
C ALA A 159 -13.30 17.12 -1.56
N ILE A 160 -13.80 16.18 -2.37
CA ILE A 160 -15.08 16.26 -3.09
C ILE A 160 -16.24 15.65 -2.26
N GLY A 161 -15.94 14.99 -1.13
CA GLY A 161 -16.95 14.43 -0.22
C GLY A 161 -17.50 13.07 -0.66
N LEU A 162 -16.68 12.27 -1.34
CA LEU A 162 -16.96 10.88 -1.74
C LEU A 162 -16.37 9.84 -0.75
N ASP A 163 -15.84 10.32 0.37
CA ASP A 163 -15.15 9.65 1.46
C ASP A 163 -15.83 8.36 1.96
N LYS A 164 -17.17 8.30 1.93
CA LYS A 164 -17.95 7.14 2.40
C LYS A 164 -17.99 5.96 1.44
N PHE A 165 -17.66 6.15 0.17
CA PHE A 165 -17.70 5.11 -0.87
C PHE A 165 -16.41 5.05 -1.70
N SER A 166 -15.27 5.47 -1.11
CA SER A 166 -14.02 5.62 -1.84
C SER A 166 -13.51 4.28 -2.40
N LEU A 167 -13.87 4.00 -3.66
CA LEU A 167 -13.40 2.86 -4.46
C LEU A 167 -11.88 2.90 -4.66
N LEU A 168 -11.25 4.04 -4.39
CA LEU A 168 -9.83 4.29 -4.54
C LEU A 168 -8.98 3.52 -3.54
N TYR A 169 -9.43 3.30 -2.30
CA TYR A 169 -8.68 2.50 -1.32
C TYR A 169 -8.53 1.03 -1.77
N PRO A 170 -9.62 0.34 -2.16
CA PRO A 170 -9.57 -0.99 -2.77
C PRO A 170 -8.70 -1.07 -4.02
N VAL A 171 -8.83 -0.11 -4.94
CA VAL A 171 -8.04 -0.07 -6.18
C VAL A 171 -6.57 0.18 -5.89
N TRP A 172 -6.25 1.05 -4.93
CA TRP A 172 -4.89 1.37 -4.53
C TRP A 172 -4.16 0.17 -3.93
N GLN A 173 -4.75 -0.47 -2.93
CA GLN A 173 -4.10 -1.62 -2.28
C GLN A 173 -3.97 -2.81 -3.24
N ALA A 174 -4.92 -3.01 -4.16
CA ALA A 174 -4.80 -3.96 -5.25
C ALA A 174 -3.63 -3.64 -6.19
N ALA A 175 -3.52 -2.38 -6.63
CA ALA A 175 -2.44 -1.95 -7.52
C ALA A 175 -1.06 -2.13 -6.86
N VAL A 176 -0.90 -1.71 -5.61
CA VAL A 176 0.36 -1.88 -4.86
C VAL A 176 0.69 -3.35 -4.65
N ALA A 177 -0.28 -4.18 -4.27
CA ALA A 177 -0.11 -5.62 -4.08
C ALA A 177 0.34 -6.34 -5.36
N VAL A 178 -0.27 -6.01 -6.50
CA VAL A 178 0.10 -6.56 -7.81
C VAL A 178 1.52 -6.13 -8.19
N ARG A 179 1.85 -4.83 -8.05
CA ARG A 179 3.19 -4.30 -8.37
C ARG A 179 4.28 -4.93 -7.50
N LEU A 180 4.05 -5.02 -6.19
CA LEU A 180 4.95 -5.68 -5.26
C LEU A 180 5.17 -7.15 -5.68
N THR A 181 4.11 -7.87 -6.03
CA THR A 181 4.26 -9.26 -6.47
C THR A 181 5.05 -9.38 -7.77
N MET A 182 4.81 -8.52 -8.75
CA MET A 182 5.57 -8.52 -10.02
C MET A 182 7.06 -8.32 -9.75
N ILE A 183 7.40 -7.39 -8.85
CA ILE A 183 8.77 -7.11 -8.42
C ILE A 183 9.40 -8.33 -7.71
N LEU A 184 8.64 -9.04 -6.87
CA LEU A 184 9.11 -10.26 -6.20
C LEU A 184 9.31 -11.43 -7.19
N ARG A 185 8.45 -11.55 -8.20
CA ARG A 185 8.47 -12.65 -9.19
C ARG A 185 9.56 -12.52 -10.25
N SER A 186 10.00 -11.32 -10.61
CA SER A 186 11.01 -11.08 -11.66
C SER A 186 12.41 -11.63 -11.33
N ARG A 187 12.60 -12.24 -10.15
CA ARG A 187 13.77 -13.05 -9.76
C ARG A 187 13.54 -14.58 -9.80
N SER A 188 12.45 -15.04 -10.42
CA SER A 188 12.28 -16.47 -10.75
C SER A 188 12.99 -16.73 -12.08
N PRO A 189 14.00 -17.61 -12.15
CA PRO A 189 14.64 -18.00 -13.41
C PRO A 189 13.65 -18.65 -14.36
#